data_AF-A0AAD6B941-F1
#
_entry.id   AF-A0AAD6B941-F1
#
_cell.length_a   1.000
_cell.length_b   1.000
_cell.length_c   1.000
_cell.angle_alpha   90.00
_cell.angle_beta   90.00
_cell.angle_gamma   90.00
#
_symmetry.space_group_name_H-M   'P 1'
#
loop_
_entity.id
_entity.type
_entity.pdbx_description
1 polymer ?
#
loop_
_entity_poly.entity_id
_entity_poly.type
_entity_poly.pdbx_seq_one_letter_code
_entity_poly.pdbx_strand_id
1 'polypeptide(L)'
;MLEDIRRIVREVIQDEVSSLKTDIQLAIAPVRAELDECKTQLADHEEGLNTLAARIDSLEARSTQLAKDNAKLQLKTDDLENRGRRCNLRIVGIPEGVEQGNPTTFISNMLHELFTGLEKAPVLDRAHRVPASRPKDGERPRSFLCKVHLFQVKEEKY
;
A
#
# COMPACT_ATOMS: atom_id res chain seq x y z
N MET A 1 -68.83 11.38 66.60
CA MET A 1 -67.94 10.20 66.71
C MET A 1 -67.70 9.53 65.36
N LEU A 2 -68.70 8.90 64.73
CA LEU A 2 -68.52 8.25 63.40
C LEU A 2 -68.19 9.25 62.27
N GLU A 3 -68.83 10.42 62.27
CA GLU A 3 -68.51 11.47 61.28
C GLU A 3 -67.13 12.08 61.48
N ASP A 4 -66.71 12.27 62.73
CA ASP A 4 -65.36 12.77 63.06
C ASP A 4 -64.28 11.79 62.63
N ILE A 5 -64.48 10.48 62.87
CA ILE A 5 -63.58 9.43 62.39
C ILE A 5 -63.51 9.44 60.86
N ARG A 6 -64.65 9.56 60.18
CA ARG A 6 -64.68 9.65 58.70
C ARG A 6 -63.95 10.89 58.18
N ARG A 7 -64.07 12.04 58.86
CA ARG A 7 -63.37 13.27 58.50
C ARG A 7 -61.85 13.13 58.67
N ILE A 8 -61.41 12.64 59.83
CA ILE A 8 -59.98 12.45 60.14
C ILE A 8 -59.35 11.45 59.15
N VAL A 9 -60.02 10.33 58.88
CA VAL A 9 -59.53 9.34 57.90
C VAL A 9 -59.40 9.94 56.51
N ARG A 10 -60.35 10.80 56.10
CA ARG A 10 -60.29 11.47 54.79
C ARG A 10 -59.11 12.45 54.72
N GLU A 11 -58.89 13.22 55.78
CA GLU A 11 -57.77 14.18 55.88
C GLU A 11 -56.42 13.45 55.81
N VAL A 12 -56.22 12.40 56.60
CA VAL A 12 -54.98 11.61 56.59
C VAL A 12 -54.71 10.98 55.23
N ILE A 13 -55.73 10.40 54.58
CA ILE A 13 -55.57 9.83 53.23
C ILE A 13 -55.22 10.92 52.21
N GLN A 14 -55.82 12.12 52.30
CA GLN A 14 -55.47 13.22 51.40
C GLN A 14 -54.03 13.70 51.61
N ASP A 15 -53.57 13.77 52.84
CA ASP A 15 -52.21 14.16 53.17
C ASP A 15 -51.19 13.12 52.68
N GLU A 16 -51.43 11.83 52.94
CA GLU A 16 -50.58 10.74 52.46
C GLU A 16 -50.54 10.67 50.93
N VAL A 17 -51.68 10.80 50.25
CA VAL A 17 -51.74 10.83 48.78
C VAL A 17 -50.98 12.04 48.22
N SER A 18 -51.08 13.20 48.88
CA SER A 18 -50.36 14.40 48.49
C SER A 18 -48.85 14.24 48.67
N SER A 19 -48.42 13.67 49.80
CA SER A 19 -47.02 13.35 50.09
C SER A 19 -46.43 12.35 49.09
N LEU A 20 -47.15 11.25 48.82
CA LEU A 20 -46.72 10.26 47.84
C LEU A 20 -46.62 10.85 46.44
N LYS A 21 -47.55 11.73 46.05
CA LYS A 21 -47.50 12.42 44.77
C LYS A 21 -46.25 13.31 44.67
N THR A 22 -45.89 14.02 45.73
CA THR A 22 -44.65 14.82 45.76
C THR A 22 -43.41 13.94 45.70
N ASP A 23 -43.36 12.84 46.45
CA ASP A 23 -42.22 11.92 46.45
C ASP A 23 -42.01 11.28 45.07
N ILE A 24 -43.09 10.88 44.41
CA ILE A 24 -43.05 10.35 43.03
C ILE A 24 -42.57 11.43 42.05
N GLN A 25 -43.03 12.67 42.18
CA GLN A 25 -42.57 13.76 41.31
C GLN A 25 -41.08 14.05 41.50
N LEU A 26 -40.60 14.05 42.75
CA LEU A 26 -39.18 14.22 43.07
C LEU A 26 -38.33 13.07 42.54
N ALA A 27 -38.82 11.83 42.58
CA ALA A 27 -38.11 10.66 42.05
C ALA A 27 -38.12 10.60 40.51
N ILE A 28 -39.19 11.03 39.85
CA ILE A 28 -39.32 10.99 38.37
C ILE A 28 -38.51 12.10 37.70
N ALA A 29 -38.39 13.27 38.32
CA ALA A 29 -37.66 14.40 37.76
C ALA A 29 -36.21 14.07 37.32
N PRO A 30 -35.34 13.46 38.15
CA PRO A 30 -33.97 13.12 37.75
C PRO A 30 -33.96 12.06 36.64
N VAL A 31 -34.84 11.06 36.69
CA VAL A 31 -34.94 10.02 35.64
C VAL A 31 -35.28 10.63 34.29
N ARG A 32 -36.16 11.65 34.25
CA ARG A 32 -36.47 12.37 33.00
C ARG A 32 -35.27 13.17 32.50
N ALA A 33 -34.55 13.83 33.40
CA ALA A 33 -33.35 14.58 33.04
C ALA A 33 -32.27 13.66 32.46
N GLU A 34 -31.98 12.52 33.10
CA GLU A 34 -31.04 11.52 32.60
C GLU A 34 -31.50 10.92 31.26
N LEU A 35 -32.80 10.68 31.09
CA LEU A 35 -33.34 10.18 29.83
C LEU A 35 -33.17 11.20 28.70
N ASP A 36 -33.39 12.48 28.96
CA ASP A 36 -33.20 13.52 27.96
C ASP A 36 -31.72 13.74 27.63
N GLU A 37 -30.83 13.66 28.62
CA GLU A 37 -29.38 13.63 28.38
C GLU A 37 -28.98 12.43 27.52
N CYS A 38 -29.45 11.24 27.84
CA CYS A 38 -29.18 10.02 27.08
C CYS A 38 -29.66 10.14 25.62
N LYS A 39 -30.82 10.76 25.37
CA LYS A 39 -31.30 11.03 24.00
C LYS A 39 -30.37 11.99 23.25
N THR A 40 -29.87 13.04 23.91
CA THR A 40 -28.94 13.98 23.27
C THR A 40 -27.62 13.28 22.91
N GLN A 41 -27.05 12.50 23.83
CA GLN A 41 -25.84 11.72 23.56
C GLN A 41 -26.04 10.70 22.43
N LEU A 42 -27.21 10.04 22.37
CA LEU A 42 -27.54 9.13 21.26
C LEU A 42 -27.58 9.85 19.92
N ALA A 43 -28.21 11.03 19.84
CA ALA A 43 -28.24 11.83 18.62
C ALA A 43 -26.83 12.24 18.17
N ASP A 44 -25.97 12.69 19.10
CA ASP A 44 -24.58 13.06 18.82
C ASP A 44 -23.78 11.85 18.32
N HIS A 45 -23.99 10.67 18.92
CA HIS A 45 -23.35 9.44 18.48
C HIS A 45 -23.84 8.98 17.10
N GLU A 46 -25.13 9.09 16.79
CA GLU A 46 -25.66 8.79 15.47
C GLU A 46 -25.05 9.70 14.39
N GLU A 47 -24.94 11.00 14.65
CA GLU A 47 -24.26 11.93 13.75
C GLU A 47 -22.78 11.59 13.57
N GLY A 48 -22.09 11.27 14.67
CA GLY A 48 -20.70 10.83 14.65
C GLY A 48 -20.49 9.55 13.83
N LEU A 49 -21.39 8.57 13.97
CA LEU A 49 -21.35 7.31 13.21
C LEU A 49 -21.59 7.56 11.72
N ASN A 50 -22.55 8.40 11.35
CA ASN A 50 -22.81 8.76 9.96
C ASN A 50 -21.59 9.44 9.32
N THR A 51 -20.93 10.34 10.06
CA THR A 51 -19.71 11.01 9.62
C THR A 51 -18.56 10.01 9.44
N LEU A 52 -18.40 9.08 10.37
CA LEU A 52 -17.38 8.02 10.28
C LEU A 52 -17.63 7.09 9.10
N ALA A 53 -18.89 6.68 8.87
CA ALA A 53 -19.26 5.85 7.72
C ALA A 53 -18.88 6.53 6.39
N ALA A 54 -19.26 7.81 6.21
CA ALA A 54 -18.90 8.56 5.01
C ALA A 54 -17.38 8.69 4.82
N ARG A 55 -16.61 8.83 5.92
CA ARG A 55 -15.14 8.85 5.87
C ARG A 55 -14.57 7.49 5.49
N ILE A 56 -15.12 6.39 6.00
CA ILE A 56 -14.70 5.03 5.66
C ILE A 56 -14.92 4.79 4.16
N ASP A 57 -16.11 5.11 3.62
CA ASP A 57 -16.40 4.95 2.19
C ASP A 57 -15.41 5.73 1.31
N SER A 58 -15.10 6.97 1.70
CA SER A 58 -14.11 7.81 1.00
C SER A 58 -12.70 7.22 1.06
N LEU A 59 -12.30 6.67 2.22
CA LEU A 59 -11.01 6.01 2.39
C LEU A 59 -10.90 4.73 1.56
N GLU A 60 -11.96 3.92 1.52
CA GLU A 60 -12.02 2.70 0.71
C GLU A 60 -11.95 3.03 -0.79
N ALA A 61 -12.71 4.02 -1.26
CA ALA A 61 -12.64 4.48 -2.64
C ALA A 61 -11.24 4.97 -3.02
N ARG A 62 -10.59 5.75 -2.16
CA ARG A 62 -9.23 6.23 -2.39
C ARG A 62 -8.20 5.10 -2.35
N SER A 63 -8.36 4.14 -1.43
CA SER A 63 -7.48 2.98 -1.32
C SER A 63 -7.54 2.11 -2.57
N THR A 64 -8.74 1.81 -3.06
CA THR A 64 -8.93 1.04 -4.30
C THR A 64 -8.37 1.76 -5.53
N GLN A 65 -8.51 3.09 -5.60
CA GLN A 65 -7.92 3.89 -6.67
C GLN A 65 -6.39 3.86 -6.62
N LEU A 66 -5.80 4.05 -5.44
CA LEU A 66 -4.35 3.97 -5.25
C LEU A 66 -3.79 2.59 -5.61
N ALA A 67 -4.51 1.52 -5.27
CA ALA A 67 -4.12 0.16 -5.63
C ALA A 67 -4.06 -0.02 -7.17
N LYS A 68 -5.06 0.50 -7.89
CA LYS A 68 -5.10 0.48 -9.36
C LYS A 68 -3.95 1.28 -9.98
N ASP A 69 -3.73 2.50 -9.48
CA ASP A 69 -2.67 3.36 -9.99
C ASP A 69 -1.29 2.77 -9.72
N ASN A 70 -1.08 2.18 -8.54
CA ASN A 70 0.16 1.49 -8.21
C ASN A 70 0.41 0.29 -9.15
N ALA A 71 -0.60 -0.55 -9.41
CA ALA A 71 -0.47 -1.66 -10.35
C ALA A 71 -0.13 -1.17 -11.77
N LYS A 72 -0.77 -0.09 -12.23
CA LYS A 72 -0.46 0.54 -13.51
C LYS A 72 0.98 1.07 -13.58
N LEU A 73 1.46 1.71 -12.52
CA LEU A 73 2.81 2.24 -12.43
C LEU A 73 3.86 1.13 -12.37
N GLN A 74 3.57 0.02 -11.69
CA GLN A 74 4.43 -1.16 -11.66
C GLN A 74 4.60 -1.74 -13.07
N LEU A 75 3.49 -1.96 -13.80
CA LEU A 75 3.54 -2.44 -15.18
C LEU A 75 4.29 -1.49 -16.11
N LYS A 76 4.09 -0.18 -15.95
CA LYS A 76 4.80 0.84 -16.75
C LYS A 76 6.30 0.84 -16.45
N THR A 77 6.68 0.71 -15.18
CA THR A 77 8.08 0.66 -14.77
C THR A 77 8.76 -0.60 -15.32
N ASP A 78 8.10 -1.75 -15.23
CA ASP A 78 8.61 -3.01 -15.80
C ASP A 78 8.79 -2.91 -17.33
N ASP A 79 7.81 -2.39 -18.06
CA ASP A 79 7.93 -2.16 -19.51
C ASP A 79 9.08 -1.19 -19.85
N LEU A 80 9.25 -0.10 -19.11
CA LEU A 80 10.35 0.85 -19.31
C LEU A 80 11.72 0.24 -19.00
N GLU A 81 11.84 -0.53 -17.91
CA GLU A 81 13.08 -1.25 -17.59
C GLU A 81 13.43 -2.28 -18.67
N ASN A 82 12.43 -3.06 -19.10
CA ASN A 82 12.60 -4.06 -20.14
C ASN A 82 13.04 -3.39 -21.45
N ARG A 83 12.38 -2.30 -21.88
CA ARG A 83 12.78 -1.51 -23.06
C ARG A 83 14.17 -0.91 -22.92
N GLY A 84 14.51 -0.35 -21.77
CA GLY A 84 15.82 0.25 -21.50
C GLY A 84 16.96 -0.77 -21.52
N ARG A 85 16.68 -2.03 -21.15
CA ARG A 85 17.63 -3.14 -21.17
C ARG A 85 17.63 -3.92 -22.49
N ARG A 86 16.78 -3.59 -23.47
CA ARG A 86 16.69 -4.33 -24.74
C ARG A 86 18.00 -4.43 -25.48
N CYS A 87 18.86 -3.42 -25.45
CA CYS A 87 20.17 -3.49 -26.10
C CYS A 87 21.26 -4.13 -25.23
N ASN A 88 20.96 -4.48 -23.97
CA ASN A 88 21.93 -5.06 -23.07
C ASN A 88 22.05 -6.57 -23.28
N LEU A 89 23.27 -7.06 -23.17
CA LEU A 89 23.62 -8.47 -23.17
C LEU A 89 24.40 -8.79 -21.89
N ARG A 90 24.11 -9.94 -21.29
CA ARG A 90 24.87 -10.47 -20.16
C ARG A 90 25.59 -11.73 -20.60
N ILE A 91 26.90 -11.69 -20.58
CA ILE A 91 27.74 -12.82 -20.99
C ILE A 91 28.40 -13.41 -19.75
N VAL A 92 28.31 -14.73 -19.58
CA VAL A 92 28.79 -15.47 -18.42
C VAL A 92 29.91 -16.43 -18.83
N GLY A 93 30.79 -16.77 -17.89
CA GLY A 93 31.80 -17.84 -18.09
C GLY A 93 33.10 -17.40 -18.77
N ILE A 94 33.29 -16.12 -19.07
CA ILE A 94 34.56 -15.61 -19.60
C ILE A 94 35.59 -15.55 -18.46
N PRO A 95 36.77 -16.20 -18.55
CA PRO A 95 37.79 -16.15 -17.51
C PRO A 95 38.24 -14.72 -17.19
N GLU A 96 38.55 -14.41 -15.93
CA GLU A 96 38.95 -13.06 -15.51
C GLU A 96 40.29 -12.64 -16.14
N GLY A 97 40.37 -11.42 -16.69
CA GLY A 97 41.62 -10.80 -17.15
C GLY A 97 41.98 -11.05 -18.62
N VAL A 98 41.25 -11.91 -19.34
CA VAL A 98 41.46 -12.15 -20.78
C VAL A 98 41.19 -10.92 -21.64
N GLU A 99 40.39 -9.98 -21.11
CA GLU A 99 40.08 -8.70 -21.76
C GLU A 99 41.26 -7.71 -21.81
N GLN A 100 42.36 -7.96 -21.08
CA GLN A 100 43.58 -7.15 -21.06
C GLN A 100 43.35 -5.63 -20.91
N GLY A 101 42.34 -5.24 -20.12
CA GLY A 101 42.02 -3.84 -19.87
C GLY A 101 41.17 -3.14 -20.95
N ASN A 102 40.84 -3.82 -22.06
CA ASN A 102 39.94 -3.29 -23.09
C ASN A 102 38.72 -4.20 -23.30
N PRO A 103 37.78 -4.22 -22.33
CA PRO A 103 36.62 -5.11 -22.36
C PRO A 103 35.68 -4.87 -23.54
N THR A 104 35.52 -3.62 -23.99
CA THR A 104 34.60 -3.29 -25.09
C THR A 104 35.08 -3.88 -26.41
N THR A 105 36.36 -3.66 -26.77
CA THR A 105 36.93 -4.22 -28.00
C THR A 105 37.00 -5.75 -27.93
N PHE A 106 37.41 -6.29 -26.78
CA PHE A 106 37.45 -7.75 -26.58
C PHE A 106 36.08 -8.41 -26.83
N ILE A 107 35.01 -7.92 -26.20
CA ILE A 107 33.67 -8.49 -26.37
C ILE A 107 33.16 -8.30 -27.80
N SER A 108 33.41 -7.15 -28.43
CA SER A 108 33.01 -6.90 -29.83
C SER A 108 33.65 -7.93 -30.78
N ASN A 109 34.96 -8.15 -30.66
CA ASN A 109 35.68 -9.13 -31.48
C ASN A 109 35.23 -10.56 -31.19
N MET A 110 35.10 -10.92 -29.91
CA MET A 110 34.63 -12.25 -29.51
C MET A 110 33.23 -12.56 -30.06
N LEU A 111 32.31 -11.59 -30.05
CA LEU A 111 30.98 -11.76 -30.64
C LEU A 111 31.06 -11.96 -32.16
N HIS A 112 31.95 -11.25 -32.85
CA HIS A 112 32.16 -11.42 -34.28
C HIS A 112 32.70 -12.81 -34.63
N GLU A 113 33.65 -13.32 -33.84
CA GLU A 113 34.23 -14.66 -34.03
C GLU A 113 33.22 -15.79 -33.75
N LEU A 114 32.37 -15.62 -32.72
CA LEU A 114 31.39 -16.63 -32.33
C LEU A 114 30.16 -16.68 -33.25
N PHE A 115 29.71 -15.54 -33.78
CA PHE A 115 28.50 -15.45 -34.60
C PHE A 115 28.84 -15.33 -36.09
N THR A 116 28.77 -16.45 -36.81
CA THR A 116 29.15 -16.61 -38.23
C THR A 116 28.32 -15.84 -39.27
N GLY A 117 27.44 -14.92 -38.88
CA GLY A 117 26.70 -14.09 -39.84
C GLY A 117 26.55 -12.64 -39.43
N LEU A 118 27.45 -12.14 -38.58
CA LEU A 118 27.64 -10.71 -38.46
C LEU A 118 28.63 -10.30 -39.55
N GLU A 119 28.24 -9.41 -40.47
CA GLU A 119 29.14 -8.91 -41.52
C GLU A 119 30.37 -8.20 -40.94
N LYS A 120 30.21 -7.56 -39.78
CA LYS A 120 31.24 -6.81 -39.05
C LYS A 120 31.09 -7.02 -37.56
N ALA A 121 32.15 -6.73 -36.81
CA ALA A 121 32.08 -6.73 -35.35
C ALA A 121 31.02 -5.73 -34.85
N PRO A 122 30.14 -6.14 -33.92
CA PRO A 122 29.06 -5.30 -33.46
C PRO A 122 29.62 -4.12 -32.67
N VAL A 123 29.11 -2.92 -32.96
CA VAL A 123 29.47 -1.71 -32.20
C VAL A 123 28.83 -1.78 -30.82
N LEU A 124 29.65 -1.67 -29.78
CA LEU A 124 29.21 -1.67 -28.40
C LEU A 124 29.40 -0.27 -27.79
N ASP A 125 28.37 0.25 -27.14
CA ASP A 125 28.45 1.50 -26.37
C ASP A 125 29.40 1.34 -25.18
N ARG A 126 29.33 0.17 -24.53
CA ARG A 126 30.11 -0.17 -23.35
C ARG A 126 30.11 -1.67 -23.15
N ALA A 127 31.23 -2.24 -22.72
CA ALA A 127 31.30 -3.55 -22.07
C ALA A 127 32.13 -3.46 -20.79
N HIS A 128 31.67 -4.13 -19.73
CA HIS A 128 32.38 -4.15 -18.46
C HIS A 128 31.96 -5.37 -17.64
N ARG A 129 32.84 -5.83 -16.75
CA ARG A 129 32.48 -6.81 -15.72
C ARG A 129 31.47 -6.18 -14.76
N VAL A 130 30.53 -6.97 -14.27
CA VAL A 130 29.62 -6.54 -13.21
C VAL A 130 30.45 -6.16 -11.96
N PRO A 131 30.19 -5.00 -11.33
CA PRO A 131 30.93 -4.54 -10.17
C PRO A 131 30.69 -5.48 -8.98
N ALA A 132 31.67 -6.35 -8.75
CA ALA A 132 31.75 -7.28 -7.63
C ALA A 132 33.23 -7.55 -7.33
N SER A 133 33.52 -8.02 -6.11
CA SER A 133 34.86 -8.49 -5.74
C SER A 133 35.37 -9.51 -6.75
N ARG A 134 36.65 -9.40 -7.10
CA ARG A 134 37.25 -10.35 -8.04
C ARG A 134 37.20 -11.76 -7.41
N PRO A 135 36.61 -12.75 -8.08
CA PRO A 135 36.56 -14.11 -7.59
C PRO A 135 37.98 -14.69 -7.50
N LYS A 136 38.18 -15.66 -6.60
CA LYS A 136 39.44 -16.39 -6.52
C LYS A 136 39.63 -17.30 -7.73
N ASP A 137 40.85 -17.74 -7.97
CA ASP A 137 41.12 -18.71 -9.02
C ASP A 137 40.32 -20.00 -8.76
N GLY A 138 39.56 -20.43 -9.77
CA GLY A 138 38.64 -21.57 -9.68
C GLY A 138 37.19 -21.23 -9.29
N GLU A 139 36.92 -20.02 -8.81
CA GLU A 139 35.55 -19.54 -8.59
C GLU A 139 34.91 -19.01 -9.90
N ARG A 140 33.58 -18.87 -9.90
CA ARG A 140 32.84 -18.42 -11.09
C ARG A 140 33.27 -16.99 -11.50
N PRO A 141 33.73 -16.77 -12.74
CA PRO A 141 34.08 -15.44 -13.22
C PRO A 141 32.90 -14.48 -13.23
N ARG A 142 33.16 -13.17 -13.04
CA ARG A 142 32.11 -12.15 -13.11
C ARG A 142 31.56 -12.05 -14.53
N SER A 143 30.24 -11.95 -14.64
CA SER A 143 29.61 -11.75 -15.95
C SER A 143 29.99 -10.41 -16.55
N PHE A 144 30.08 -10.33 -17.87
CA PHE A 144 30.07 -9.06 -18.58
C PHE A 144 28.65 -8.56 -18.72
N LEU A 145 28.48 -7.25 -18.56
CA LEU A 145 27.33 -6.51 -19.03
C LEU A 145 27.81 -5.60 -20.16
N CYS A 146 27.27 -5.83 -21.36
CA CYS A 146 27.54 -5.00 -22.52
C CYS A 146 26.25 -4.43 -23.11
N LYS A 147 26.36 -3.28 -23.77
CA LYS A 147 25.26 -2.63 -24.48
C LYS A 147 25.62 -2.51 -25.95
N VAL A 148 24.85 -3.18 -26.79
CA VAL A 148 24.95 -3.07 -28.25
C VAL A 148 24.40 -1.71 -28.66
N HIS A 149 25.06 -1.03 -29.59
CA HIS A 149 24.67 0.31 -30.02
C HIS A 149 23.26 0.33 -30.62
N LEU A 150 22.95 -0.67 -31.46
CA LEU A 150 21.68 -0.80 -32.16
C LEU A 150 20.95 -2.08 -31.72
N PHE A 151 19.65 -1.95 -31.45
CA PHE A 151 18.80 -3.06 -31.04
C PHE A 151 18.71 -4.14 -32.13
N GLN A 152 18.60 -3.75 -33.39
CA GLN A 152 18.48 -4.65 -34.53
C GLN A 152 19.67 -5.61 -34.62
N VAL A 153 20.89 -5.10 -34.42
CA VAL A 153 22.13 -5.90 -34.44
C VAL A 153 22.15 -6.94 -33.31
N LYS A 154 21.54 -6.63 -32.17
CA LYS A 154 21.39 -7.62 -31.08
C LYS A 154 20.39 -8.73 -31.46
N GLU A 155 19.30 -8.39 -32.11
CA GLU A 155 18.23 -9.33 -32.48
C GLU A 155 18.54 -10.13 -33.76
N GLU A 156 19.52 -9.72 -34.56
CA GLU A 156 19.88 -10.30 -35.87
C GLU A 156 20.30 -11.78 -35.82
N LYS A 157 20.42 -12.36 -34.61
CA LYS A 157 20.86 -13.74 -34.37
C LYS A 157 20.00 -14.51 -33.34
N TYR A 158 18.78 -14.04 -33.06
CA TYR A 158 17.72 -14.91 -32.57
C TYR A 158 16.96 -15.55 -33.74
#